data_AF-A0A970GB65-F1
#
_entry.id   AF-A0A970GB65-F1
#
_cell.length_a   1.000
_cell.length_b   1.000
_cell.length_c   1.000
_cell.angle_alpha   90.00
_cell.angle_beta   90.00
_cell.angle_gamma   90.00
#
_symmetry.space_group_name_H-M   'P 1'
#
loop_
_entity.id
_entity.type
_entity.pdbx_description
1 polymer ?
#
loop_
_entity_poly.entity_id
_entity_poly.type
_entity_poly.pdbx_seq_one_letter_code
_entity_poly.pdbx_strand_id
1 'polypeptide(L)'
;MPIPFNMNRLKDTEIHYPQRFSNMLTKNYGLLFYNEGNKASQESNHAVILDLIGVESSLRDIEFFYKSKGIHPCIYPALTNKELE
;
A
#
# COMPACT_ATOMS: atom_id res chain seq x y z
N MET A 1 -13.83 -30.86 1.80
CA MET A 1 -12.38 -30.72 2.04
C MET A 1 -12.12 -29.34 2.60
N PRO A 2 -11.36 -29.17 3.68
CA PRO A 2 -10.90 -27.86 4.08
C PRO A 2 -10.03 -27.28 2.97
N ILE A 3 -10.27 -26.02 2.60
CA ILE A 3 -9.45 -25.31 1.63
C ILE A 3 -8.06 -25.15 2.26
N PRO A 4 -6.98 -25.62 1.63
CA PRO A 4 -5.64 -25.43 2.17
C PRO A 4 -5.35 -23.94 2.30
N PHE A 5 -4.81 -23.55 3.46
CA PHE A 5 -4.42 -22.18 3.71
C PHE A 5 -3.39 -21.72 2.69
N ASN A 6 -3.69 -20.65 1.96
CA ASN A 6 -2.87 -20.15 0.88
C ASN A 6 -2.23 -18.82 1.31
N MET A 7 -0.95 -18.88 1.68
CA MET A 7 -0.18 -17.71 2.10
C MET A 7 -0.14 -16.60 1.06
N ASN A 8 -0.04 -16.94 -0.23
CA ASN A 8 0.00 -15.94 -1.31
C ASN A 8 -1.34 -15.20 -1.39
N ARG A 9 -2.45 -15.92 -1.21
CA ARG A 9 -3.78 -15.30 -1.17
C ARG A 9 -3.96 -14.38 0.03
N LEU A 10 -3.45 -14.76 1.21
CA LEU A 10 -3.49 -13.90 2.40
C LEU A 10 -2.72 -12.60 2.15
N LYS A 11 -1.48 -12.70 1.68
CA LYS A 11 -0.64 -11.53 1.35
C LYS A 11 -1.29 -10.58 0.37
N ASP A 12 -1.79 -11.15 -0.73
CA ASP A 12 -2.49 -10.40 -1.77
C ASP A 12 -3.73 -9.70 -1.21
N THR A 13 -4.49 -10.39 -0.33
CA THR A 13 -5.67 -9.82 0.31
C THR A 13 -5.30 -8.65 1.23
N GLU A 14 -4.28 -8.79 2.08
CA GLU A 14 -3.88 -7.72 3.00
C GLU A 14 -3.35 -6.48 2.25
N ILE A 15 -2.51 -6.69 1.23
CA ILE A 15 -1.94 -5.60 0.43
C ILE A 15 -3.04 -4.85 -0.35
N HIS A 16 -4.06 -5.55 -0.86
CA HIS A 16 -5.10 -4.94 -1.70
C HIS A 16 -6.40 -4.64 -0.97
N TYR A 17 -6.58 -5.05 0.30
CA TYR A 17 -7.78 -4.79 1.08
C TYR A 17 -8.21 -3.31 1.09
N PRO A 18 -7.30 -2.31 1.14
CA PRO A 18 -7.68 -0.90 1.11
C PRO A 18 -8.46 -0.48 -0.15
N GLN A 19 -8.34 -1.18 -1.27
CA GLN A 19 -9.12 -0.91 -2.49
C GLN A 19 -10.64 -0.94 -2.26
N ARG A 20 -11.11 -1.64 -1.22
CA ARG A 20 -12.54 -1.77 -0.91
C ARG A 20 -13.17 -0.46 -0.44
N PHE A 21 -12.36 0.49 0.03
CA PHE A 21 -12.83 1.75 0.64
C PHE A 21 -11.95 2.96 0.31
N SER A 22 -10.99 2.81 -0.62
CA SER A 22 -10.11 3.88 -1.10
C SER A 22 -9.85 3.72 -2.60
N ASN A 23 -9.40 4.79 -3.25
CA ASN A 23 -8.87 4.68 -4.60
C ASN A 23 -7.48 4.05 -4.55
N MET A 24 -7.13 3.26 -5.56
CA MET A 24 -5.79 2.72 -5.73
C MET A 24 -5.15 3.22 -7.02
N LEU A 25 -3.88 3.60 -6.92
CA LEU A 25 -3.00 3.81 -8.07
C LEU A 25 -1.82 2.85 -8.01
N THR A 26 -1.61 2.10 -9.08
CA THR A 26 -0.41 1.27 -9.25
C THR A 26 0.73 2.11 -9.81
N LYS A 27 1.91 1.94 -9.22
CA LYS A 27 3.18 2.56 -9.63
C LYS A 27 4.21 1.46 -9.86
N ASN A 28 5.29 1.79 -10.56
CA ASN A 28 6.35 0.81 -10.83
C ASN A 28 7.00 0.26 -9.55
N TYR A 29 6.96 1.01 -8.45
CA TYR A 29 7.50 0.60 -7.15
C TYR A 29 6.48 -0.05 -6.19
N GLY A 30 5.18 -0.05 -6.52
CA GLY A 30 4.14 -0.53 -5.61
C GLY A 30 2.78 0.14 -5.77
N LEU A 31 2.07 0.33 -4.66
CA LEU A 31 0.68 0.77 -4.62
C LEU A 31 0.53 2.07 -3.81
N LEU A 32 -0.37 2.94 -4.25
CA LEU A 32 -0.80 4.13 -3.51
C LEU A 32 -2.30 4.06 -3.27
N PHE A 33 -2.71 4.10 -2.01
CA PHE A 33 -4.11 4.16 -1.61
C PHE A 33 -4.46 5.57 -1.16
N TYR A 34 -5.58 6.12 -1.63
CA TYR A 34 -6.00 7.47 -1.24
C TYR A 34 -7.52 7.64 -1.21
N ASN A 35 -7.99 8.43 -0.25
CA ASN A 35 -9.38 8.81 -0.06
C ASN A 35 -9.47 10.31 0.25
N GLU A 36 -9.78 11.11 -0.77
CA GLU A 36 -9.90 12.57 -0.62
C GLU A 36 -11.12 12.99 0.22
N GLY A 37 -12.14 12.12 0.33
CA GLY A 37 -13.28 12.31 1.22
C GLY A 37 -12.97 12.09 2.70
N ASN A 38 -11.86 11.42 3.01
CA ASN A 38 -11.39 11.19 4.38
C ASN A 38 -9.85 11.24 4.46
N LYS A 39 -9.29 12.46 4.46
CA LYS A 39 -7.84 12.69 4.41
C LYS A 39 -7.09 12.31 5.70
N ALA A 40 -7.79 12.10 6.81
CA ALA A 40 -7.19 11.79 8.11
C ALA A 40 -6.94 10.28 8.33
N SER A 41 -7.58 9.42 7.54
CA SER A 41 -7.50 7.97 7.72
C SER A 41 -6.25 7.38 7.07
N GLN A 42 -5.29 6.93 7.87
CA GLN A 42 -4.07 6.27 7.37
C GLN A 42 -4.38 4.93 6.67
N GLU A 43 -5.37 4.19 7.16
CA GLU A 43 -5.84 2.93 6.56
C GLU A 43 -6.31 3.09 5.11
N SER A 44 -6.88 4.24 4.76
CA SER A 44 -7.29 4.54 3.38
C SER A 44 -6.32 5.45 2.63
N ASN A 45 -5.23 5.87 3.30
CA ASN A 45 -4.24 6.81 2.78
C ASN A 45 -2.82 6.35 3.17
N HIS A 46 -2.27 5.40 2.43
CA HIS A 46 -0.91 4.93 2.62
C HIS A 46 -0.34 4.32 1.32
N ALA A 47 0.98 4.35 1.20
CA ALA A 47 1.69 3.63 0.15
C ALA A 47 2.16 2.26 0.64
N VAL A 48 2.26 1.31 -0.28
CA VAL A 48 2.95 0.03 -0.10
C VAL A 48 4.06 -0.05 -1.14
N ILE A 49 5.31 -0.20 -0.71
CA ILE A 49 6.46 -0.37 -1.60
C ILE A 49 6.71 -1.87 -1.78
N LEU A 50 6.62 -2.36 -3.02
CA LEU A 50 6.83 -3.76 -3.40
C LEU A 50 8.17 -3.96 -4.11
N ASP A 51 8.74 -2.89 -4.66
CA ASP A 51 10.06 -2.89 -5.28
C ASP A 51 10.92 -1.74 -4.70
N LEU A 52 12.09 -2.11 -4.17
CA LEU A 52 13.03 -1.19 -3.54
C LEU A 52 14.08 -0.62 -4.51
N ILE A 53 14.05 -1.00 -5.79
CA ILE A 53 14.93 -0.42 -6.80
C ILE A 53 14.67 1.09 -6.90
N GLY A 54 15.67 1.89 -6.51
CA GLY A 54 15.56 3.35 -6.51
C GLY A 54 14.65 3.90 -5.41
N VAL A 55 14.55 3.24 -4.25
CA VAL A 55 13.64 3.61 -3.14
C VAL A 55 13.59 5.11 -2.81
N GLU A 56 14.71 5.83 -2.88
CA GLU A 56 14.76 7.28 -2.65
C GLU A 56 13.87 8.09 -3.62
N SER A 57 13.83 7.72 -4.90
CA SER A 57 12.95 8.40 -5.87
C SER A 57 11.49 8.01 -5.65
N SER A 58 11.22 6.75 -5.27
CA SER A 58 9.88 6.28 -4.88
C SER A 58 9.35 7.05 -3.68
N LEU A 59 10.18 7.28 -2.65
CA LEU A 59 9.81 8.07 -1.47
C LEU A 59 9.44 9.51 -1.83
N ARG A 60 10.20 10.15 -2.73
CA ARG A 60 9.88 11.50 -3.21
C ARG A 60 8.58 11.57 -3.99
N ASP A 61 8.31 10.59 -4.87
CA ASP A 61 7.04 10.50 -5.60
C ASP A 61 5.85 10.29 -4.65
N ILE A 62 5.99 9.38 -3.67
CA ILE A 62 5.00 9.13 -2.61
C ILE A 62 4.69 10.41 -1.84
N GLU A 63 5.73 11.09 -1.36
CA GLU A 63 5.59 12.32 -0.58
C GLU A 63 4.88 13.41 -1.39
N PHE A 64 5.32 13.64 -2.63
CA PHE A 64 4.71 14.61 -3.54
C PHE A 64 3.25 14.28 -3.81
N PHE A 65 2.92 13.02 -4.12
CA PHE A 65 1.57 12.56 -4.40
C PHE A 65 0.61 12.88 -3.25
N TYR A 66 0.95 12.47 -2.02
CA TYR A 66 0.06 12.71 -0.88
C TYR A 66 -0.03 14.18 -0.50
N LYS A 67 1.09 14.92 -0.49
CA LYS A 67 1.09 16.36 -0.19
C LYS A 67 0.26 17.14 -1.20
N SER A 68 0.31 16.79 -2.49
CA SER A 68 -0.49 17.45 -3.54
C SER A 68 -2.01 17.31 -3.31
N LYS A 69 -2.43 16.28 -2.57
CA LYS A 69 -3.84 16.02 -2.19
C LYS A 69 -4.20 16.59 -0.81
N GLY A 70 -3.25 17.19 -0.10
CA GLY A 70 -3.42 17.63 1.28
C GLY A 70 -3.57 16.46 2.26
N ILE A 71 -2.95 15.32 1.96
CA ILE A 71 -2.94 14.10 2.77
C ILE A 71 -1.54 13.96 3.40
N HIS A 72 -1.46 13.50 4.65
CA HIS A 72 -0.18 13.19 5.28
C HIS A 72 0.42 11.92 4.64
N PRO A 73 1.65 11.98 4.10
CA PRO A 73 2.29 10.79 3.53
C PRO A 73 2.49 9.72 4.61
N CYS A 74 2.08 8.49 4.31
CA CYS A 74 2.25 7.33 5.18
C CYS A 74 2.67 6.12 4.34
N ILE A 75 3.52 5.26 4.87
CA ILE A 75 4.00 4.05 4.21
C ILE A 75 3.75 2.88 5.15
N TYR A 76 3.05 1.87 4.67
CA TYR A 76 2.84 0.62 5.38
C TYR A 76 3.74 -0.46 4.79
N PRO A 77 4.26 -1.38 5.63
CA PRO A 77 5.06 -2.50 5.15
C PRO A 77 4.20 -3.43 4.29
N ALA A 78 4.79 -3.99 3.24
CA ALA A 78 4.18 -5.08 2.48
C ALA A 78 4.38 -6.40 3.24
N LEU A 79 3.40 -7.31 3.18
CA LEU A 79 3.56 -8.64 3.77
C LEU A 79 4.50 -9.50 2.90
N THR A 80 5.69 -9.84 3.40
CA THR A 80 6.75 -10.52 2.62
C THR A 80 6.97 -11.99 3.01
N ASN A 81 7.74 -12.74 2.23
CA ASN A 81 8.08 -14.14 2.56
C ASN A 81 8.95 -14.17 3.84
N LYS A 82 8.65 -15.11 4.75
CA LYS A 82 9.38 -15.33 6.01
C LYS A 82 9.24 -14.28 7.11
N GLU A 83 8.27 -13.36 7.01
CA GLU A 83 8.03 -12.36 8.07
C GLU A 83 7.55 -12.93 9.40
N LEU A 84 7.01 -14.14 9.39
CA LEU A 84 6.48 -14.86 10.57
C LEU A 84 7.26 -16.15 10.88
N GLU A 85 8.38 -16.40 10.19
CA GLU A 85 9.32 -17.51 10.46
C GLU A 85 10.37 -17.08 11.49
#